data_AF-A0A938G1X4-F1
#
_entry.id   AF-A0A938G1X4-F1
#
_cell.length_a   1.000
_cell.length_b   1.000
_cell.length_c   1.000
_cell.angle_alpha   90.00
_cell.angle_beta   90.00
_cell.angle_gamma   90.00
#
_symmetry.space_group_name_H-M   'P 1'
#
loop_
_entity.id
_entity.type
_entity.pdbx_description
1 polymer ?
#
loop_
_entity_poly.entity_id
_entity_poly.type
_entity_poly.pdbx_seq_one_letter_code
_entity_poly.pdbx_strand_id
1 'polypeptide(L)'
;MSIDVETKDCSALTDSDLDELASMGGAFGIGNLSKAKEDWVLITTARENGKVLGFTFSTLERIGGTPCVLIGLMSVKRTAKRDQVLKGLMSEAFHRALMAFPDEDVVVGSRFASADGLEAFKSLTGIIPRPDYRAVGEERAWGKRMARRFGVESNYDDKTFIVAKKARSGFLDHESSKPGKIKPDVAQQFKGVGADGALIVHGWTMAEDLLTLGRRSA
;
A
#
# COMPACT_ATOMS: atom_id res chain seq x y z
N MET A 1 -9.23 -22.59 -7.85
CA MET A 1 -8.88 -21.70 -8.98
C MET A 1 -7.86 -20.71 -8.47
N SER A 2 -6.78 -20.51 -9.23
CA SER A 2 -5.69 -19.59 -8.87
C SER A 2 -6.13 -18.15 -9.11
N ILE A 3 -5.67 -17.25 -8.25
CA ILE A 3 -5.75 -15.81 -8.49
C ILE A 3 -4.61 -15.47 -9.44
N ASP A 4 -4.95 -14.87 -10.57
CA ASP A 4 -3.99 -14.35 -11.53
C ASP A 4 -3.59 -12.93 -11.12
N VAL A 5 -2.28 -12.65 -11.10
CA VAL A 5 -1.75 -11.35 -10.66
C VAL A 5 -0.80 -10.82 -11.72
N GLU A 6 -1.12 -9.64 -12.23
CA GLU A 6 -0.37 -9.01 -13.32
C GLU A 6 -0.12 -7.53 -13.01
N THR A 7 1.09 -7.06 -13.30
CA THR A 7 1.44 -5.63 -13.29
C THR A 7 1.65 -5.12 -14.71
N LYS A 8 1.08 -3.95 -15.00
CA LYS A 8 1.30 -3.17 -16.22
C LYS A 8 1.57 -1.70 -15.88
N ASP A 9 2.06 -0.93 -16.84
CA ASP A 9 2.16 0.52 -16.72
C ASP A 9 0.77 1.16 -16.65
N CYS A 10 0.61 2.17 -15.79
CA CYS A 10 -0.64 2.93 -15.68
C CYS A 10 -1.03 3.60 -17.00
N SER A 11 -0.06 4.00 -17.81
CA SER A 11 -0.30 4.58 -19.14
C SER A 11 -1.02 3.62 -20.09
N ALA A 12 -0.92 2.31 -19.85
CA ALA A 12 -1.61 1.28 -20.63
C ALA A 12 -3.06 1.03 -20.19
N LEU A 13 -3.54 1.68 -19.12
CA LEU A 13 -4.95 1.60 -18.72
C LEU A 13 -5.83 2.37 -19.70
N THR A 14 -6.86 1.70 -20.21
CA THR A 14 -7.95 2.33 -20.95
C THR A 14 -9.04 2.84 -20.00
N ASP A 15 -9.96 3.67 -20.50
CA ASP A 15 -11.11 4.10 -19.70
C ASP A 15 -11.99 2.91 -19.29
N SER A 16 -12.09 1.89 -20.17
CA SER A 16 -12.78 0.63 -19.86
C SER A 16 -12.10 -0.14 -18.73
N ASP A 17 -10.78 -0.14 -18.64
CA ASP A 17 -10.08 -0.75 -17.50
C ASP A 17 -10.46 -0.01 -16.21
N LEU A 18 -10.44 1.33 -16.22
CA LEU A 18 -10.75 2.15 -15.05
C LEU A 18 -12.20 1.95 -14.58
N ASP A 19 -13.15 1.84 -15.52
CA ASP A 19 -14.55 1.53 -15.22
C ASP A 19 -14.70 0.15 -14.58
N GLU A 20 -13.96 -0.85 -15.05
CA GLU A 20 -13.94 -2.18 -14.45
C GLU A 20 -13.38 -2.15 -13.02
N LEU A 21 -12.26 -1.46 -12.81
CA LEU A 21 -11.66 -1.29 -11.48
C LEU A 21 -12.63 -0.60 -10.51
N ALA A 22 -13.32 0.46 -10.95
CA ALA A 22 -14.33 1.15 -10.15
C ALA A 22 -15.53 0.24 -9.83
N SER A 23 -15.97 -0.56 -10.82
CA SER A 23 -17.09 -1.49 -10.69
C SER A 23 -16.81 -2.67 -9.77
N MET A 24 -15.53 -2.93 -9.41
CA MET A 24 -15.18 -3.91 -8.39
C MET A 24 -15.84 -3.60 -7.04
N GLY A 25 -16.04 -2.31 -6.75
CA GLY A 25 -16.45 -1.76 -5.46
C GLY A 25 -15.26 -1.44 -4.55
N GLY A 26 -15.57 -1.03 -3.32
CA GLY A 26 -14.57 -0.57 -2.34
C GLY A 26 -14.55 0.95 -2.22
N ALA A 27 -13.41 1.51 -1.84
CA ALA A 27 -13.32 2.92 -1.46
C ALA A 27 -13.07 3.90 -2.62
N PHE A 28 -12.71 3.43 -3.82
CA PHE A 28 -12.26 4.29 -4.91
C PHE A 28 -13.22 4.23 -6.11
N GLY A 29 -13.75 5.39 -6.48
CA GLY A 29 -14.55 5.55 -7.70
C GLY A 29 -13.68 5.99 -8.89
N ILE A 30 -14.32 6.15 -10.05
CA ILE A 30 -13.63 6.46 -11.32
C ILE A 30 -12.71 7.70 -11.20
N GLY A 31 -13.17 8.78 -10.55
CA GLY A 31 -12.36 9.99 -10.38
C GLY A 31 -11.09 9.79 -9.56
N ASN A 32 -11.11 8.91 -8.55
CA ASN A 32 -9.90 8.54 -7.81
C ASN A 32 -8.93 7.77 -8.70
N LEU A 33 -9.45 6.85 -9.52
CA LEU A 33 -8.65 5.96 -10.36
C LEU A 33 -8.04 6.69 -11.56
N SER A 34 -8.78 7.60 -12.19
CA SER A 34 -8.24 8.48 -13.24
C SER A 34 -7.07 9.31 -12.73
N LYS A 35 -7.20 9.89 -11.52
CA LYS A 35 -6.09 10.59 -10.89
C LYS A 35 -4.93 9.66 -10.53
N ALA A 36 -5.22 8.48 -10.00
CA ALA A 36 -4.19 7.51 -9.67
C ALA A 36 -3.40 7.03 -10.90
N LYS A 37 -4.05 6.91 -12.06
CA LYS A 37 -3.40 6.62 -13.34
C LYS A 37 -2.36 7.68 -13.73
N GLU A 38 -2.58 8.94 -13.34
CA GLU A 38 -1.65 10.05 -13.61
C GLU A 38 -0.53 10.14 -12.55
N ASP A 39 -0.87 9.90 -11.28
CA ASP A 39 0.04 10.10 -10.14
C ASP A 39 1.04 8.93 -9.91
N TRP A 40 0.74 7.74 -10.46
CA TRP A 40 1.46 6.49 -10.22
C TRP A 40 1.88 5.80 -11.51
N VAL A 41 2.97 5.03 -11.46
CA VAL A 41 3.59 4.45 -12.66
C VAL A 41 3.04 3.05 -12.97
N LEU A 42 2.80 2.24 -11.93
CA LEU A 42 2.43 0.84 -12.07
C LEU A 42 1.03 0.58 -11.52
N ILE A 43 0.29 -0.28 -12.22
CA ILE A 43 -0.96 -0.87 -11.74
C ILE A 43 -0.81 -2.39 -11.70
N THR A 44 -1.05 -2.97 -10.54
CA THR A 44 -1.14 -4.42 -10.37
C THR A 44 -2.58 -4.82 -10.15
N THR A 45 -3.08 -5.80 -10.89
CA THR A 45 -4.44 -6.33 -10.74
C THR A 45 -4.40 -7.79 -10.35
N ALA A 46 -5.29 -8.17 -9.44
CA ALA A 46 -5.54 -9.54 -9.05
C ALA A 46 -6.92 -9.96 -9.55
N ARG A 47 -6.97 -10.99 -10.40
CA ARG A 47 -8.17 -11.45 -11.09
C ARG A 47 -8.45 -12.92 -10.80
N GLU A 48 -9.73 -13.28 -10.86
CA GLU A 48 -10.16 -14.67 -10.91
C GLU A 48 -11.25 -14.80 -11.97
N ASN A 49 -11.06 -15.73 -12.92
CA ASN A 49 -11.98 -15.94 -14.05
C ASN A 49 -12.29 -14.63 -14.80
N GLY A 50 -11.24 -13.83 -15.05
CA GLY A 50 -11.34 -12.54 -15.72
C GLY A 50 -11.85 -11.39 -14.83
N LYS A 51 -12.45 -11.66 -13.66
CA LYS A 51 -13.03 -10.62 -12.79
C LYS A 51 -11.99 -10.05 -11.83
N VAL A 52 -11.93 -8.73 -11.72
CA VAL A 52 -11.07 -8.05 -10.74
C VAL A 52 -11.54 -8.35 -9.31
N LEU A 53 -10.61 -8.79 -8.48
CA LEU A 53 -10.78 -9.01 -7.04
C LEU A 53 -9.93 -8.06 -6.18
N GLY A 54 -8.91 -7.45 -6.76
CA GLY A 54 -8.16 -6.38 -6.12
C GLY A 54 -7.19 -5.71 -7.08
N PHE A 55 -6.70 -4.55 -6.70
CA PHE A 55 -5.71 -3.81 -7.48
C PHE A 55 -4.87 -2.88 -6.59
N THR A 56 -3.70 -2.48 -7.08
CA THR A 56 -2.87 -1.44 -6.45
C THR A 56 -2.17 -0.57 -7.48
N PHE A 57 -2.21 0.74 -7.24
CA PHE A 57 -1.40 1.72 -7.96
C PHE A 57 -0.15 2.03 -7.12
N SER A 58 1.01 1.92 -7.73
CA SER A 58 2.29 2.07 -7.04
C SER A 58 3.38 2.65 -7.94
N THR A 59 4.48 3.06 -7.32
CA THR A 59 5.70 3.46 -8.02
C THR A 59 6.90 2.83 -7.34
N LEU A 60 7.84 2.34 -8.16
CA LEU A 60 9.20 2.04 -7.73
C LEU A 60 10.07 3.26 -8.01
N GLU A 61 10.65 3.85 -6.98
CA GLU A 61 11.48 5.06 -7.12
C GLU A 61 12.59 5.09 -6.08
N ARG A 62 13.54 6.02 -6.24
CA ARG A 62 14.54 6.32 -5.21
C ARG A 62 14.21 7.63 -4.53
N ILE A 63 14.09 7.60 -3.21
CA ILE A 63 13.94 8.80 -2.39
C ILE A 63 15.25 9.05 -1.66
N GLY A 64 15.96 10.10 -2.07
CA GLY A 64 17.27 10.42 -1.48
C GLY A 64 18.32 9.32 -1.70
N GLY A 65 18.20 8.55 -2.80
CA GLY A 65 19.06 7.42 -3.14
C GLY A 65 18.55 6.07 -2.67
N THR A 66 17.72 6.01 -1.63
CA THR A 66 17.17 4.75 -1.10
C THR A 66 16.03 4.23 -1.98
N PRO A 67 16.06 2.95 -2.39
CA PRO A 67 14.96 2.29 -3.08
C PRO A 67 13.65 2.31 -2.29
N CYS A 68 12.56 2.59 -2.98
CA CYS A 68 11.22 2.66 -2.41
C CYS A 68 10.19 1.95 -3.27
N VAL A 69 9.28 1.22 -2.61
CA VAL A 69 7.96 0.84 -3.14
C VAL A 69 6.93 1.73 -2.48
N LEU A 70 6.36 2.67 -3.23
CA LEU A 70 5.27 3.49 -2.72
C LEU A 70 3.94 2.99 -3.25
N ILE A 71 3.10 2.52 -2.34
CA ILE A 71 1.73 2.13 -2.65
C ILE A 71 0.87 3.38 -2.51
N GLY A 72 0.42 3.91 -3.65
CA GLY A 72 -0.43 5.08 -3.71
C GLY A 72 -1.83 4.83 -3.21
N LEU A 73 -2.40 3.71 -3.66
CA LEU A 73 -3.64 3.13 -3.19
C LEU A 73 -3.69 1.63 -3.50
N MET A 74 -4.54 0.91 -2.77
CA MET A 74 -4.87 -0.47 -3.02
C MET A 74 -6.33 -0.70 -2.65
N SER A 75 -7.05 -1.49 -3.42
CA SER A 75 -8.39 -1.95 -3.04
C SER A 75 -8.48 -3.46 -3.17
N VAL A 76 -9.06 -4.10 -2.15
CA VAL A 76 -9.35 -5.54 -2.13
C VAL A 76 -10.84 -5.74 -1.97
N LYS A 77 -11.42 -6.57 -2.85
CA LYS A 77 -12.85 -6.90 -2.80
C LYS A 77 -13.17 -7.75 -1.57
N ARG A 78 -14.26 -7.42 -0.88
CA ARG A 78 -14.70 -8.04 0.39
C ARG A 78 -15.30 -9.41 0.11
N THR A 79 -14.43 -10.39 -0.07
CA THR A 79 -14.79 -11.79 -0.33
C THR A 79 -14.06 -12.71 0.63
N ALA A 80 -14.40 -14.00 0.65
CA ALA A 80 -13.65 -15.01 1.40
C ALA A 80 -12.18 -15.14 0.94
N LYS A 81 -11.81 -14.62 -0.24
CA LYS A 81 -10.46 -14.71 -0.82
C LYS A 81 -9.59 -13.47 -0.60
N ARG A 82 -10.09 -12.45 0.10
CA ARG A 82 -9.39 -11.17 0.31
C ARG A 82 -7.95 -11.31 0.83
N ASP A 83 -7.69 -12.23 1.76
CA ASP A 83 -6.33 -12.45 2.27
C ASP A 83 -5.39 -13.00 1.18
N GLN A 84 -5.92 -13.85 0.29
CA GLN A 84 -5.17 -14.41 -0.83
C GLN A 84 -4.91 -13.34 -1.91
N VAL A 85 -5.91 -12.50 -2.18
CA VAL A 85 -5.79 -11.34 -3.09
C VAL A 85 -4.71 -10.38 -2.58
N LEU A 86 -4.80 -9.97 -1.30
CA LEU A 86 -3.83 -9.08 -0.66
C LEU A 86 -2.41 -9.65 -0.74
N LYS A 87 -2.26 -10.94 -0.41
CA LYS A 87 -0.96 -11.63 -0.53
C LYS A 87 -0.44 -11.60 -1.97
N GLY A 88 -1.29 -11.86 -2.96
CA GLY A 88 -0.93 -11.81 -4.38
C GLY A 88 -0.42 -10.43 -4.80
N LEU A 89 -1.16 -9.37 -4.49
CA LEU A 89 -0.78 -7.99 -4.80
C LEU A 89 0.54 -7.59 -4.14
N MET A 90 0.74 -7.92 -2.87
CA MET A 90 1.99 -7.61 -2.17
C MET A 90 3.17 -8.45 -2.67
N SER A 91 2.94 -9.73 -3.01
CA SER A 91 4.00 -10.59 -3.56
C SER A 91 4.48 -10.06 -4.91
N GLU A 92 3.57 -9.58 -5.76
CA GLU A 92 3.95 -8.94 -7.02
C GLU A 92 4.68 -7.60 -6.79
N ALA A 93 4.28 -6.79 -5.80
CA ALA A 93 5.02 -5.58 -5.44
C ALA A 93 6.47 -5.90 -5.02
N PHE A 94 6.67 -6.94 -4.21
CA PHE A 94 8.01 -7.42 -3.84
C PHE A 94 8.77 -8.00 -5.03
N HIS A 95 8.10 -8.71 -5.93
CA HIS A 95 8.72 -9.23 -7.15
C HIS A 95 9.25 -8.08 -8.03
N ARG A 96 8.44 -7.04 -8.24
CA ARG A 96 8.85 -5.86 -9.02
C ARG A 96 9.99 -5.11 -8.33
N ALA A 97 9.95 -4.97 -7.01
CA ALA A 97 11.04 -4.37 -6.25
C ALA A 97 12.35 -5.17 -6.38
N LEU A 98 12.29 -6.51 -6.27
CA LEU A 98 13.45 -7.38 -6.45
C LEU A 98 14.07 -7.23 -7.84
N MET A 99 13.23 -7.11 -8.88
CA MET A 99 13.70 -6.94 -10.25
C MET A 99 14.33 -5.56 -10.50
N ALA A 100 13.85 -4.52 -9.82
CA ALA A 100 14.32 -3.15 -10.00
C ALA A 100 15.54 -2.80 -9.11
N PHE A 101 15.60 -3.37 -7.92
CA PHE A 101 16.58 -3.09 -6.88
C PHE A 101 17.16 -4.39 -6.33
N PRO A 102 17.83 -5.19 -7.18
CA PRO A 102 18.45 -6.43 -6.72
C PRO A 102 19.51 -6.11 -5.67
N ASP A 103 19.57 -6.93 -4.62
CA ASP A 103 20.55 -6.85 -3.54
C ASP A 103 20.53 -5.55 -2.70
N GLU A 104 19.44 -4.78 -2.75
CA GLU A 104 19.25 -3.57 -1.95
C GLU A 104 18.10 -3.69 -0.94
N ASP A 105 18.24 -3.00 0.19
CA ASP A 105 17.14 -2.80 1.13
C ASP A 105 16.14 -1.81 0.55
N VAL A 106 14.85 -2.14 0.66
CA VAL A 106 13.77 -1.35 0.05
C VAL A 106 12.80 -0.87 1.12
N VAL A 107 12.53 0.44 1.12
CA VAL A 107 11.48 1.03 1.95
C VAL A 107 10.12 0.83 1.28
N VAL A 108 9.14 0.34 2.02
CA VAL A 108 7.76 0.20 1.53
C VAL A 108 6.85 1.13 2.33
N GLY A 109 6.04 1.94 1.65
CA GLY A 109 5.29 3.02 2.29
C GLY A 109 3.89 3.22 1.72
N SER A 110 2.93 3.55 2.58
CA SER A 110 1.58 3.92 2.17
C SER A 110 0.77 4.66 3.24
N ARG A 111 -0.49 4.95 2.91
CA ARG A 111 -1.51 5.56 3.77
C ARG A 111 -2.54 4.52 4.19
N PHE A 112 -2.95 4.53 5.45
CA PHE A 112 -3.83 3.55 6.05
C PHE A 112 -5.02 4.22 6.73
N ALA A 113 -6.21 3.74 6.37
CA ALA A 113 -7.49 4.19 6.91
C ALA A 113 -7.85 3.54 8.25
N SER A 114 -7.46 2.28 8.41
CA SER A 114 -7.71 1.45 9.58
C SER A 114 -6.55 0.47 9.77
N ALA A 115 -6.55 -0.20 10.94
CA ALA A 115 -5.55 -1.20 11.28
C ALA A 115 -5.59 -2.45 10.38
N ASP A 116 -6.74 -2.76 9.77
CA ASP A 116 -6.89 -3.89 8.85
C ASP A 116 -5.87 -3.85 7.71
N GLY A 117 -5.66 -2.67 7.13
CA GLY A 117 -4.74 -2.48 6.01
C GLY A 117 -3.30 -2.89 6.36
N LEU A 118 -2.89 -2.82 7.64
CA LEU A 118 -1.53 -3.18 8.06
C LEU A 118 -1.19 -4.66 7.83
N GLU A 119 -2.18 -5.52 7.56
CA GLU A 119 -1.92 -6.88 7.09
C GLU A 119 -1.07 -6.92 5.81
N ALA A 120 -1.13 -5.88 4.98
CA ALA A 120 -0.28 -5.72 3.81
C ALA A 120 1.21 -5.65 4.17
N PHE A 121 1.53 -5.10 5.34
CA PHE A 121 2.89 -4.77 5.78
C PHE A 121 3.46 -5.81 6.76
N LYS A 122 2.75 -6.91 7.04
CA LYS A 122 3.14 -7.89 8.05
C LYS A 122 4.50 -8.58 7.82
N SER A 123 4.99 -8.59 6.58
CA SER A 123 6.30 -9.15 6.22
C SER A 123 7.43 -8.13 6.27
N LEU A 124 7.12 -6.86 6.52
CA LEU A 124 8.12 -5.81 6.63
C LEU A 124 8.71 -5.79 8.05
N THR A 125 9.98 -5.43 8.10
CA THR A 125 10.71 -5.15 9.33
C THR A 125 10.67 -3.65 9.64
N GLY A 126 10.90 -3.30 10.91
CA GLY A 126 11.09 -1.90 11.30
C GLY A 126 9.91 -0.99 10.99
N ILE A 127 8.68 -1.50 11.04
CA ILE A 127 7.47 -0.72 10.72
C ILE A 127 7.38 0.50 11.64
N ILE A 128 7.08 1.66 11.06
CA ILE A 128 6.87 2.94 11.72
C ILE A 128 5.60 3.60 11.19
N PRO A 129 4.72 4.10 12.07
CA PRO A 129 4.78 3.98 13.53
C PRO A 129 4.49 2.56 14.02
N ARG A 130 4.98 2.19 15.21
CA ARG A 130 4.63 0.93 15.91
C ARG A 130 4.33 1.18 17.40
N PRO A 131 3.58 0.29 18.08
CA PRO A 131 3.30 0.42 19.51
C PRO A 131 4.56 0.53 20.37
N ASP A 132 4.44 1.22 21.51
CA ASP A 132 5.47 1.37 22.54
C ASP A 132 6.84 1.86 22.04
N TYR A 133 6.86 2.56 20.91
CA TYR A 133 8.07 3.03 20.28
C TYR A 133 7.94 4.48 19.82
N ARG A 134 8.91 5.31 20.23
CA ARG A 134 8.99 6.71 19.81
C ARG A 134 9.92 6.81 18.61
N ALA A 135 9.36 7.14 17.44
CA ALA A 135 10.13 7.30 16.22
C ALA A 135 11.27 8.33 16.36
N VAL A 136 12.46 7.97 15.88
CA VAL A 136 13.66 8.81 15.84
C VAL A 136 13.62 9.79 14.67
N GLY A 137 14.61 10.70 14.59
CA GLY A 137 14.64 11.77 13.58
C GLY A 137 14.58 11.26 12.14
N GLU A 138 15.30 10.19 11.82
CA GLU A 138 15.32 9.59 10.49
C GLU A 138 13.97 8.96 10.10
N GLU A 139 13.35 8.22 11.01
CA GLU A 139 12.05 7.59 10.78
C GLU A 139 10.93 8.63 10.57
N ARG A 140 11.02 9.77 11.26
CA ARG A 140 10.13 10.92 11.02
C ARG A 140 10.42 11.61 9.69
N ALA A 141 11.69 11.71 9.31
CA ALA A 141 12.08 12.25 8.01
C ALA A 141 11.50 11.38 6.87
N TRP A 142 11.51 10.06 7.01
CA TRP A 142 10.81 9.14 6.10
C TRP A 142 9.32 9.43 5.99
N GLY A 143 8.64 9.59 7.13
CA GLY A 143 7.22 9.96 7.15
C GLY A 143 6.94 11.28 6.40
N LYS A 144 7.78 12.31 6.57
CA LYS A 144 7.68 13.58 5.82
C LYS A 144 7.89 13.41 4.32
N ARG A 145 8.89 12.61 3.92
CA ARG A 145 9.18 12.34 2.50
C ARG A 145 7.99 11.66 1.83
N MET A 146 7.39 10.68 2.50
CA MET A 146 6.17 10.02 2.03
C MET A 146 4.98 10.97 1.99
N ALA A 147 4.76 11.77 3.03
CA ALA A 147 3.67 12.75 3.06
C ALA A 147 3.75 13.72 1.87
N ARG A 148 4.96 14.19 1.53
CA ARG A 148 5.19 15.02 0.34
C ARG A 148 4.90 14.26 -0.96
N ARG A 149 5.38 13.02 -1.08
CA ARG A 149 5.17 12.20 -2.28
C ARG A 149 3.70 11.81 -2.51
N PHE A 150 2.93 11.71 -1.43
CA PHE A 150 1.48 11.52 -1.46
C PHE A 150 0.68 12.83 -1.61
N GLY A 151 1.33 14.00 -1.59
CA GLY A 151 0.68 15.31 -1.70
C GLY A 151 -0.20 15.68 -0.51
N VAL A 152 0.17 15.24 0.70
CA VAL A 152 -0.62 15.42 1.94
C VAL A 152 0.17 16.07 3.08
N GLU A 153 1.38 16.56 2.80
CA GLU A 153 2.30 17.14 3.78
C GLU A 153 1.71 18.33 4.56
N SER A 154 0.78 19.07 3.95
CA SER A 154 0.11 20.21 4.59
C SER A 154 -0.76 19.82 5.79
N ASN A 155 -1.16 18.56 5.90
CA ASN A 155 -2.01 18.06 7.00
C ASN A 155 -1.33 16.95 7.81
N TYR A 156 -0.03 16.74 7.61
CA TYR A 156 0.74 15.64 8.21
C TYR A 156 1.47 16.09 9.49
N ASP A 157 1.37 15.27 10.54
CA ASP A 157 2.11 15.41 11.79
C ASP A 157 3.22 14.34 11.89
N ASP A 158 4.47 14.77 12.02
CA ASP A 158 5.64 13.90 12.06
C ASP A 158 5.86 13.18 13.40
N LYS A 159 5.12 13.54 14.45
CA LYS A 159 5.17 12.85 15.75
C LYS A 159 4.18 11.70 15.80
N THR A 160 3.00 11.90 15.22
CA THR A 160 1.90 10.92 15.23
C THR A 160 1.80 10.11 13.95
N PHE A 161 2.45 10.57 12.87
CA PHE A 161 2.35 10.04 11.51
C PHE A 161 0.95 10.14 10.90
N ILE A 162 0.07 10.94 11.51
CA ILE A 162 -1.31 11.11 11.07
C ILE A 162 -1.39 12.27 10.08
N VAL A 163 -2.09 12.02 8.99
CA VAL A 163 -2.63 13.06 8.11
C VAL A 163 -4.06 13.33 8.56
N ALA A 164 -4.32 14.54 9.05
CA ALA A 164 -5.60 14.85 9.70
C ALA A 164 -6.81 14.88 8.75
N LYS A 165 -6.59 15.30 7.49
CA LYS A 165 -7.62 15.47 6.46
C LYS A 165 -7.03 15.41 5.05
N LYS A 166 -7.88 15.28 4.03
CA LYS A 166 -7.55 15.13 2.61
C LYS A 166 -6.62 13.94 2.33
N ALA A 167 -6.68 12.91 3.18
CA ALA A 167 -5.79 11.76 3.07
C ALA A 167 -6.38 10.63 2.21
N ARG A 168 -7.69 10.69 1.92
CA ARG A 168 -8.45 9.62 1.25
C ARG A 168 -8.37 9.62 -0.28
N SER A 169 -7.50 10.45 -0.86
CA SER A 169 -7.18 10.39 -2.29
C SER A 169 -6.52 9.07 -2.70
N GLY A 170 -5.90 8.36 -1.76
CA GLY A 170 -5.41 7.00 -1.91
C GLY A 170 -4.94 6.41 -0.58
N PHE A 171 -5.26 5.14 -0.34
CA PHE A 171 -4.89 4.41 0.88
C PHE A 171 -5.04 2.90 0.66
N LEU A 172 -4.63 2.07 1.63
CA LEU A 172 -4.92 0.63 1.66
C LEU A 172 -6.37 0.40 2.07
N ASP A 173 -7.22 0.09 1.10
CA ASP A 173 -8.61 -0.31 1.28
C ASP A 173 -8.73 -1.84 1.36
N HIS A 174 -8.46 -2.36 2.56
CA HIS A 174 -8.57 -3.78 2.90
C HIS A 174 -9.26 -3.93 4.26
N GLU A 175 -10.10 -4.96 4.37
CA GLU A 175 -10.77 -5.34 5.62
C GLU A 175 -10.29 -6.74 6.00
N SER A 176 -9.82 -6.93 7.22
CA SER A 176 -9.32 -8.23 7.65
C SER A 176 -10.43 -9.27 7.61
N SER A 177 -10.11 -10.50 7.19
CA SER A 177 -11.01 -11.64 7.41
C SER A 177 -11.15 -12.03 8.89
N LYS A 178 -10.26 -11.52 9.74
CA LYS A 178 -10.11 -11.85 11.16
C LYS A 178 -9.88 -10.56 11.99
N PRO A 179 -10.82 -9.60 11.99
CA PRO A 179 -10.61 -8.31 12.65
C PRO A 179 -10.31 -8.45 14.16
N GLY A 180 -10.86 -9.48 14.81
CA GLY A 180 -10.57 -9.79 16.23
C GLY A 180 -9.13 -10.25 16.52
N LYS A 181 -8.29 -10.49 15.50
CA LYS A 181 -6.86 -10.79 15.67
C LYS A 181 -5.96 -9.55 15.59
N ILE A 182 -6.51 -8.39 15.25
CA ILE A 182 -5.78 -7.14 15.28
C ILE A 182 -5.50 -6.81 16.74
N LYS A 183 -4.22 -6.63 17.08
CA LYS A 183 -3.84 -6.33 18.46
C LYS A 183 -4.39 -4.96 18.89
N PRO A 184 -4.88 -4.81 20.14
CA PRO A 184 -5.48 -3.55 20.59
C PRO A 184 -4.53 -2.35 20.51
N ASP A 185 -3.24 -2.55 20.76
CA ASP A 185 -2.19 -1.54 20.69
C ASP A 185 -1.94 -1.03 19.25
N VAL A 186 -2.02 -1.92 18.25
CA VAL A 186 -2.00 -1.57 16.82
C VAL A 186 -3.24 -0.79 16.45
N ALA A 187 -4.43 -1.24 16.88
CA ALA A 187 -5.68 -0.51 16.64
C ALA A 187 -5.65 0.91 17.28
N GLN A 188 -5.02 1.05 18.45
CA GLN A 188 -4.88 2.32 19.15
C GLN A 188 -4.09 3.38 18.36
N GLN A 189 -3.18 2.97 17.47
CA GLN A 189 -2.44 3.90 16.59
C GLN A 189 -3.38 4.69 15.67
N PHE A 190 -4.58 4.16 15.39
CA PHE A 190 -5.57 4.78 14.52
C PHE A 190 -6.56 5.68 15.27
N LYS A 191 -6.46 5.83 16.59
CA LYS A 191 -7.41 6.62 17.39
C LYS A 191 -7.54 8.09 16.93
N GLY A 192 -6.47 8.66 16.38
CA GLY A 192 -6.47 10.03 15.83
C GLY A 192 -6.81 10.12 14.34
N VAL A 193 -7.07 8.99 13.67
CA VAL A 193 -7.38 8.94 12.24
C VAL A 193 -8.88 9.20 12.05
N GLY A 194 -9.22 10.41 11.62
CA GLY A 194 -10.60 10.79 11.31
C GLY A 194 -11.11 10.18 9.99
N ALA A 195 -12.38 10.45 9.67
CA ALA A 195 -13.04 9.93 8.47
C ALA A 195 -12.30 10.27 7.16
N ASP A 196 -11.72 11.48 7.08
CA ASP A 196 -10.90 11.95 5.94
C ASP A 196 -9.38 11.91 6.24
N GLY A 197 -9.00 11.31 7.37
CA GLY A 197 -7.61 11.17 7.80
C GLY A 197 -7.02 9.82 7.40
N ALA A 198 -5.70 9.70 7.47
CA ALA A 198 -4.99 8.43 7.34
C ALA A 198 -3.72 8.42 8.18
N LEU A 199 -3.25 7.24 8.54
CA LEU A 199 -1.92 7.02 9.11
C LEU A 199 -0.93 6.74 7.98
N ILE A 200 0.18 7.47 7.91
CA ILE A 200 1.29 7.11 7.01
C ILE A 200 2.14 6.08 7.72
N VAL A 201 2.32 4.92 7.09
CA VAL A 201 3.14 3.84 7.63
C VAL A 201 4.20 3.47 6.62
N HIS A 202 5.41 3.23 7.12
CA HIS A 202 6.53 2.71 6.34
C HIS A 202 7.22 1.58 7.06
N GLY A 203 7.93 0.75 6.31
CA GLY A 203 8.76 -0.33 6.83
C GLY A 203 9.80 -0.74 5.80
N TRP A 204 10.63 -1.71 6.15
CA TRP A 204 11.74 -2.17 5.33
C TRP A 204 11.55 -3.63 4.92
N THR A 205 11.85 -3.94 3.68
CA THR A 205 12.22 -5.29 3.28
C THR A 205 13.74 -5.29 3.07
N MET A 206 14.43 -6.13 3.83
CA MET A 206 15.87 -6.31 3.65
C MET A 206 16.13 -7.03 2.32
N ALA A 207 17.31 -6.84 1.73
CA ALA A 207 17.69 -7.50 0.48
C ALA A 207 17.48 -9.04 0.54
N GLU A 208 17.85 -9.65 1.67
CA GLU A 208 17.72 -11.08 1.94
C GLU A 208 16.26 -11.56 1.96
N ASP A 209 15.40 -10.79 2.64
CA ASP A 209 13.96 -11.07 2.71
C ASP A 209 13.31 -10.85 1.35
N LEU A 210 13.74 -9.83 0.61
CA LEU A 210 13.24 -9.48 -0.71
C LEU A 210 13.48 -10.60 -1.72
N LEU A 211 14.62 -11.30 -1.62
CA LEU A 211 14.89 -12.52 -2.40
C LEU A 211 13.86 -13.61 -2.15
N THR A 212 13.31 -13.72 -0.94
CA THR A 212 12.30 -14.72 -0.61
C THR A 212 10.89 -14.25 -0.98
N LEU A 213 10.56 -13.01 -0.64
CA LEU A 213 9.25 -12.40 -0.84
C LEU A 213 8.95 -12.13 -2.32
N GLY A 214 9.97 -11.74 -3.10
CA GLY A 214 9.86 -11.38 -4.51
C GLY A 214 10.11 -12.53 -5.50
N ARG A 215 10.40 -13.75 -5.01
CA ARG A 215 10.47 -14.93 -5.88
C ARG A 215 9.08 -15.25 -6.43
N ARG A 216 8.98 -15.42 -7.75
CA ARG A 216 7.75 -15.98 -8.35
C ARG A 216 7.50 -17.36 -7.75
N SER A 217 6.27 -17.57 -7.30
CA SER A 217 5.81 -18.92 -7.00
C SER A 217 5.81 -19.70 -8.32
N ALA A 218 6.60 -20.77 -8.39
CA ALA A 218 6.63 -21.67 -9.54
C ALA A 218 5.26 -22.33 -9.79
#